data_AF-A0A2E1M435-F1
#
_entry.id   AF-A0A2E1M435-F1
#
_cell.length_a   1.000
_cell.length_b   1.000
_cell.length_c   1.000
_cell.angle_alpha   90.00
_cell.angle_beta   90.00
_cell.angle_gamma   90.00
#
_symmetry.space_group_name_H-M   'P 1'
#
loop_
_entity.id
_entity.type
_entity.pdbx_description
1 polymer ?
#
loop_
_entity_poly.entity_id
_entity_poly.type
_entity_poly.pdbx_seq_one_letter_code
_entity_poly.pdbx_strand_id
1 'polypeptide(L)'
;MVGSRILRHNGAAGPSFILFLKPVPEGHAALSRLTRILATIGPASAELAPELVQAGADCIRVNLSHGNVDWHREASRKALSAGAALLLDLPGPKIRLGPFEGVRSLVRHDRVVLRPEGMAADGELPLPAEIFSGLRVGNVVAMVDGRVRCHVLEVEKDRVVLEVRRTGEVRGRQGVSLPGANLALPSFTKADERGCALARELKPHWVAISFVCSADDVERVRSEVPAETKLIAKIETVRAMDCLHEITASADALMIARGDLGAELDLHEVPAAQHRIVQAARRVGKPVVLATQVFESMHEHAVPTRAEVSDAAHGVAAGMDAVMLSGESAVGAHPIAAVETLARVLLAAEEASFEAVAHAPASPQVASVLVAARDHAWIGLEPGAIKLAGPLAAARTGKHILVRAARLPGRGLMRGVHRSVDPPSVLAGRLGLDPAEGLEVEIDGNGRMLLMDRRFDA
;
A
#
# COMPACT_ATOMS: atom_id res chain seq x y z
N MET A 1 -18.83 0.45 47.21
CA MET A 1 -19.54 -0.83 47.43
C MET A 1 -20.29 -1.21 46.16
N VAL A 2 -19.69 -2.01 45.27
CA VAL A 2 -20.38 -2.96 44.38
C VAL A 2 -19.37 -4.08 44.11
N GLY A 3 -19.76 -5.32 44.41
CA GLY A 3 -18.85 -6.43 44.73
C GLY A 3 -18.21 -7.15 43.53
N SER A 4 -16.98 -7.61 43.76
CA SER A 4 -16.27 -8.57 42.93
C SER A 4 -16.86 -9.98 43.12
N ARG A 5 -17.48 -10.52 42.07
CA ARG A 5 -17.93 -11.91 42.02
C ARG A 5 -16.76 -12.77 41.53
N ILE A 6 -16.10 -13.46 42.44
CA ILE A 6 -15.07 -14.47 42.14
C ILE A 6 -15.81 -15.76 41.70
N LEU A 7 -15.77 -16.09 40.42
CA LEU A 7 -16.07 -17.44 39.94
C LEU A 7 -14.81 -18.30 40.14
N ARG A 8 -14.76 -19.07 41.23
CA ARG A 8 -13.76 -20.13 41.42
C ARG A 8 -14.17 -21.33 40.58
N HIS A 9 -13.39 -21.65 39.56
CA HIS A 9 -13.44 -22.96 38.91
C HIS A 9 -12.58 -23.92 39.73
N ASN A 10 -13.22 -24.87 40.41
CA ASN A 10 -12.54 -25.95 41.11
C ASN A 10 -12.12 -27.03 40.12
N GLY A 11 -10.82 -27.32 40.06
CA GLY A 11 -10.31 -28.61 39.57
C GLY A 11 -9.50 -28.58 38.28
N ALA A 12 -8.24 -28.13 38.36
CA ALA A 12 -7.07 -28.74 37.69
C ALA A 12 -5.83 -27.90 38.03
N ALA A 13 -4.81 -28.53 38.62
CA ALA A 13 -3.54 -27.89 38.95
C ALA A 13 -2.74 -27.62 37.67
N GLY A 14 -2.73 -26.37 37.21
CA GLY A 14 -1.83 -25.82 36.20
C GLY A 14 -1.49 -24.37 36.56
N PRO A 15 -0.34 -23.83 36.11
CA PRO A 15 0.05 -22.46 36.46
C PRO A 15 -0.92 -21.48 35.82
N SER A 16 -1.81 -20.91 36.63
CA SER A 16 -2.72 -19.84 36.23
C SER A 16 -1.92 -18.57 35.99
N PHE A 17 -1.78 -18.16 34.72
CA PHE A 17 -1.27 -16.84 34.39
C PHE A 17 -2.39 -15.82 34.65
N ILE A 18 -2.23 -15.01 35.70
CA ILE A 18 -3.11 -13.87 35.97
C ILE A 18 -2.57 -12.69 35.17
N LEU A 19 -3.24 -12.37 34.07
CA LEU A 19 -2.96 -11.16 33.29
C LEU A 19 -3.65 -9.98 34.00
N PHE A 20 -2.87 -9.12 34.66
CA PHE A 20 -3.39 -7.84 35.15
C PHE A 20 -3.46 -6.86 33.98
N LEU A 21 -4.59 -6.82 33.28
CA LEU A 21 -4.94 -5.68 32.43
C LEU A 21 -5.28 -4.52 33.36
N LYS A 22 -4.35 -3.57 33.52
CA LYS A 22 -4.70 -2.28 34.14
C LYS A 22 -5.68 -1.57 33.20
N PRO A 23 -6.77 -0.99 33.73
CA PRO A 23 -7.64 -0.13 32.92
C PRO A 23 -6.80 1.04 32.38
N VAL A 24 -6.97 1.32 31.09
CA VAL A 24 -6.37 2.49 30.42
C VAL A 24 -6.97 3.73 31.10
N PRO A 25 -6.14 4.68 31.61
CA PRO A 25 -6.66 5.91 32.16
C PRO A 25 -7.40 6.70 31.07
N GLU A 26 -8.65 7.07 31.31
CA GLU A 26 -9.36 8.03 30.46
C GLU A 26 -8.57 9.35 30.43
N GLY A 27 -8.06 9.73 29.26
CA GLY A 27 -7.45 11.06 29.06
C GLY A 27 -6.03 11.12 28.48
N HIS A 28 -5.44 10.03 27.97
CA HIS A 28 -4.16 10.09 27.24
C HIS A 28 -4.30 9.58 25.81
N ALA A 29 -3.68 10.32 24.87
CA ALA A 29 -3.76 10.18 23.42
C ALA A 29 -3.96 8.73 22.95
N ALA A 30 -4.99 8.52 22.12
CA ALA A 30 -5.34 7.26 21.49
C ALA A 30 -4.07 6.54 21.02
N LEU A 31 -4.03 5.22 21.17
CA LEU A 31 -3.00 4.38 20.54
C LEU A 31 -2.85 4.88 19.10
N SER A 32 -1.65 5.39 18.77
CA SER A 32 -1.40 5.99 17.48
C SER A 32 -1.47 4.87 16.44
N ARG A 33 -2.43 4.98 15.53
CA ARG A 33 -2.64 4.06 14.39
C ARG A 33 -1.30 3.67 13.74
N LEU A 34 -1.12 2.37 13.46
CA LEU A 34 0.11 1.83 12.86
C LEU A 34 0.08 1.86 11.32
N THR A 35 -1.07 1.52 10.73
CA THR A 35 -1.31 1.45 9.28
C THR A 35 -1.52 2.85 8.74
N ARG A 36 -0.64 3.33 7.88
CA ARG A 36 -0.60 4.72 7.41
C ARG A 36 -1.74 5.10 6.48
N ILE A 37 -2.06 6.39 6.43
CA ILE A 37 -3.01 6.96 5.49
C ILE A 37 -2.28 7.88 4.52
N LEU A 38 -2.39 7.58 3.23
CA LEU A 38 -2.00 8.47 2.15
C LEU A 38 -3.27 9.17 1.65
N ALA A 39 -3.32 10.49 1.72
CA ALA A 39 -4.44 11.28 1.18
C ALA A 39 -3.98 12.01 -0.09
N THR A 40 -4.74 11.89 -1.17
CA THR A 40 -4.47 12.65 -2.39
C THR A 40 -5.07 14.05 -2.28
N ILE A 41 -4.28 15.06 -2.63
CA ILE A 41 -4.76 16.44 -2.72
C ILE A 41 -5.27 16.74 -4.12
N GLY A 42 -6.35 17.52 -4.22
CA GLY A 42 -6.95 17.93 -5.49
C GLY A 42 -7.90 19.13 -5.30
N PRO A 43 -8.73 19.47 -6.30
CA PRO A 43 -9.62 20.62 -6.24
C PRO A 43 -10.48 20.74 -4.96
N ALA A 44 -10.94 19.63 -4.39
CA ALA A 44 -11.75 19.62 -3.17
C ALA A 44 -10.93 19.81 -1.88
N SER A 45 -9.61 19.63 -1.94
CA SER A 45 -8.73 19.62 -0.76
C SER A 45 -7.45 20.44 -0.92
N ALA A 46 -7.32 21.25 -1.98
CA ALA A 46 -6.11 21.99 -2.32
C ALA A 46 -5.59 22.89 -1.18
N GLU A 47 -6.52 23.46 -0.40
CA GLU A 47 -6.23 24.31 0.76
C GLU A 47 -6.34 23.58 2.10
N LEU A 48 -6.72 22.30 2.10
CA LEU A 48 -7.08 21.53 3.30
C LEU A 48 -5.96 20.62 3.80
N ALA A 49 -4.70 20.86 3.40
CA ALA A 49 -3.59 20.00 3.80
C ALA A 49 -3.43 19.90 5.33
N PRO A 50 -3.49 21.00 6.12
CA PRO A 50 -3.46 20.92 7.58
C PRO A 50 -4.60 20.09 8.17
N GLU A 51 -5.82 20.27 7.66
CA GLU A 51 -7.02 19.59 8.11
C GLU A 51 -6.98 18.10 7.77
N LEU A 52 -6.45 17.72 6.60
CA LEU A 52 -6.21 16.33 6.22
C LEU A 52 -5.22 15.66 7.19
N VAL A 53 -4.12 16.34 7.54
CA VAL A 53 -3.15 15.83 8.51
C VAL A 53 -3.79 15.68 9.89
N GLN A 54 -4.58 16.67 10.32
CA GLN A 54 -5.26 16.65 11.61
C GLN A 54 -6.32 15.55 11.69
N ALA A 55 -7.01 15.24 10.58
CA ALA A 55 -7.92 14.11 10.44
C ALA A 55 -7.21 12.75 10.45
N GLY A 56 -5.88 12.73 10.25
CA GLY A 56 -5.05 11.55 10.36
C GLY A 56 -4.36 11.13 9.07
N ALA A 57 -4.19 11.99 8.06
CA ALA A 57 -3.30 11.69 6.93
C ALA A 57 -1.84 11.73 7.39
N ASP A 58 -1.07 10.68 7.09
CA ASP A 58 0.38 10.63 7.39
C ASP A 58 1.21 11.17 6.20
N CYS A 59 0.68 11.02 4.99
CA CYS A 59 1.33 11.44 3.76
C CYS A 59 0.32 12.07 2.82
N ILE A 60 0.72 13.17 2.17
CA ILE A 60 -0.04 13.81 1.11
C ILE A 60 0.55 13.40 -0.24
N ARG A 61 -0.31 12.85 -1.09
CA ARG A 61 -0.03 12.52 -2.48
C ARG A 61 -0.41 13.68 -3.39
N VAL A 62 0.51 14.09 -4.25
CA VAL A 62 0.26 15.00 -5.38
C VAL A 62 0.33 14.19 -6.68
N ASN A 63 -0.82 14.03 -7.33
CA ASN A 63 -0.91 13.31 -8.60
C ASN A 63 -0.51 14.21 -9.77
N LEU A 64 0.59 13.88 -10.46
CA LEU A 64 1.13 14.69 -11.56
C LEU A 64 0.44 14.44 -12.92
N SER A 65 -0.57 13.58 -12.95
CA SER A 65 -1.38 13.33 -14.15
C SER A 65 -2.37 14.46 -14.47
N HIS A 66 -2.63 15.37 -13.52
CA HIS A 66 -3.66 16.39 -13.62
C HIS A 66 -3.19 17.74 -13.11
N GLY A 67 -3.43 18.81 -13.86
CA GLY A 67 -2.98 20.15 -13.50
C GLY A 67 -1.67 20.51 -14.17
N ASN A 68 -1.01 21.55 -13.65
CA ASN A 68 0.25 22.06 -14.19
C ASN A 68 1.33 22.09 -13.11
N VAL A 69 2.57 22.28 -13.53
CA VAL A 69 3.75 22.24 -12.64
C VAL A 69 3.68 23.27 -11.52
N ASP A 70 3.09 24.45 -11.76
CA ASP A 70 2.99 25.49 -10.73
C ASP A 70 2.02 25.08 -9.63
N TRP A 71 0.87 24.53 -10.00
CA TRP A 71 -0.08 23.96 -9.04
C TRP A 71 0.54 22.79 -8.26
N HIS A 72 1.26 21.88 -8.94
CA HIS A 72 1.94 20.76 -8.28
C HIS A 72 2.96 21.25 -7.24
N ARG A 73 3.73 22.27 -7.58
CA ARG A 73 4.72 22.88 -6.69
C ARG A 73 4.07 23.51 -5.48
N GLU A 74 3.01 24.29 -5.67
CA GLU A 74 2.29 24.93 -4.58
C GLU A 74 1.65 23.91 -3.63
N ALA A 75 0.92 22.94 -4.18
CA ALA A 75 0.28 21.87 -3.40
C ALA A 75 1.30 21.06 -2.59
N SER A 76 2.47 20.78 -3.18
CA SER A 76 3.56 20.06 -2.49
C SER A 76 4.17 20.87 -1.36
N ARG A 77 4.35 22.19 -1.55
CA ARG A 77 4.84 23.08 -0.48
C ARG A 77 3.83 23.19 0.66
N LYS A 78 2.53 23.23 0.36
CA LYS A 78 1.47 23.20 1.38
C LYS A 78 1.49 21.91 2.19
N ALA A 79 1.63 20.76 1.53
CA ALA A 79 1.77 19.46 2.18
C ALA A 79 2.95 19.41 3.16
N LEU A 80 4.13 19.86 2.72
CA LEU A 80 5.33 19.90 3.56
C LEU A 80 5.15 20.87 4.75
N SER A 81 4.58 22.06 4.51
CA SER A 81 4.29 23.04 5.57
C SER A 81 3.27 22.53 6.59
N ALA A 82 2.36 21.64 6.19
CA ALA A 82 1.39 20.98 7.09
C ALA A 82 2.03 19.87 7.95
N GLY A 83 3.33 19.55 7.76
CA GLY A 83 4.03 18.51 8.50
C GLY A 83 3.76 17.09 8.02
N ALA A 84 3.19 16.92 6.81
CA ALA A 84 2.98 15.63 6.20
C ALA A 84 4.22 15.16 5.43
N ALA A 85 4.38 13.83 5.32
CA ALA A 85 5.23 13.28 4.28
C ALA A 85 4.67 13.61 2.89
N LEU A 86 5.54 13.74 1.89
CA LEU A 86 5.18 14.11 0.52
C LEU A 86 5.45 12.96 -0.43
N LEU A 87 4.42 12.57 -1.19
CA LEU A 87 4.48 11.62 -2.29
C LEU A 87 4.15 12.33 -3.62
N LEU A 88 5.10 12.36 -4.55
CA LEU A 88 4.82 12.75 -5.94
C LEU A 88 4.50 11.50 -6.77
N ASP A 89 3.33 11.46 -7.42
CA ASP A 89 2.92 10.31 -8.24
C ASP A 89 3.10 10.64 -9.73
N LEU A 90 4.07 9.98 -10.36
CA LEU A 90 4.43 10.17 -11.76
C LEU A 90 3.32 9.63 -12.68
N PRO A 91 2.99 10.31 -13.79
CA PRO A 91 1.87 9.93 -14.63
C PRO A 91 2.06 8.61 -15.39
N GLY A 92 3.29 8.29 -15.80
CA GLY A 92 3.59 7.14 -16.65
C GLY A 92 2.90 7.20 -18.03
N PRO A 93 3.02 6.13 -18.85
CA PRO A 93 2.50 6.04 -20.21
C PRO A 93 1.00 5.72 -20.28
N LYS A 94 0.16 6.38 -19.47
CA LYS A 94 -1.29 6.13 -19.46
C LYS A 94 -1.92 6.47 -20.81
N ILE A 95 -2.47 5.46 -21.47
CA ILE A 95 -3.16 5.61 -22.75
C ILE A 95 -4.52 6.23 -22.50
N ARG A 96 -4.91 7.17 -23.35
CA ARG A 96 -6.21 7.85 -23.28
C ARG A 96 -6.84 7.90 -24.65
N LEU A 97 -8.17 7.94 -24.68
CA LEU A 97 -8.92 8.31 -25.87
C LEU A 97 -8.58 9.75 -26.25
N GLY A 98 -8.49 10.02 -27.55
CA GLY A 98 -8.45 11.38 -28.06
C GLY A 98 -9.73 12.16 -27.73
N PRO A 99 -9.74 13.47 -28.00
CA PRO A 99 -10.91 14.30 -27.75
C PRO A 99 -12.05 13.94 -28.72
N PHE A 100 -13.26 13.82 -28.19
CA PHE A 100 -14.51 13.82 -28.94
C PHE A 100 -15.64 14.38 -28.07
N GLU A 101 -16.68 14.93 -28.70
CA GLU A 101 -17.80 15.57 -28.01
C GLU A 101 -18.85 14.57 -27.53
N GLY A 102 -19.49 14.91 -26.40
CA GLY A 102 -20.61 14.15 -25.85
C GLY A 102 -20.23 12.81 -25.21
N VAL A 103 -21.22 11.93 -25.14
CA VAL A 103 -21.12 10.59 -24.55
C VAL A 103 -21.49 9.57 -25.63
N ARG A 104 -20.68 8.52 -25.77
CA ARG A 104 -20.96 7.43 -26.71
C ARG A 104 -21.37 6.19 -25.93
N SER A 105 -22.57 5.71 -26.21
CA SER A 105 -23.07 4.45 -25.64
C SER A 105 -22.60 3.29 -26.50
N LEU A 106 -21.79 2.41 -25.93
CA LEU A 106 -21.33 1.18 -26.57
C LEU A 106 -22.19 0.03 -26.06
N VAL A 107 -23.02 -0.58 -26.92
CA VAL A 107 -23.91 -1.67 -26.52
C VAL A 107 -23.28 -3.01 -26.88
N ARG A 108 -23.41 -4.00 -26.00
CA ARG A 108 -22.90 -5.35 -26.21
C ARG A 108 -23.31 -5.89 -27.59
N HIS A 109 -22.34 -6.48 -28.29
CA HIS A 109 -22.38 -6.97 -29.67
C HIS A 109 -22.31 -5.92 -30.77
N ASP A 110 -22.30 -4.63 -30.45
CA ASP A 110 -22.05 -3.59 -31.44
C ASP A 110 -20.61 -3.65 -31.96
N ARG A 111 -20.45 -3.16 -33.19
CA ARG A 111 -19.14 -2.91 -33.79
C ARG A 111 -18.74 -1.45 -33.58
N VAL A 112 -17.53 -1.25 -33.06
CA VAL A 112 -16.96 0.07 -32.83
C VAL A 112 -15.62 0.13 -33.52
N VAL A 113 -15.29 1.27 -34.12
CA VAL A 113 -14.02 1.44 -34.82
C VAL A 113 -13.09 2.32 -34.00
N LEU A 114 -11.85 1.88 -33.83
CA LEU A 114 -10.74 2.71 -33.36
C LEU A 114 -9.98 3.27 -34.56
N ARG A 115 -9.58 4.54 -34.47
CA ARG A 115 -8.76 5.23 -35.47
C ARG A 115 -7.72 6.12 -34.79
N PRO A 116 -6.57 6.40 -35.44
CA PRO A 116 -5.67 7.45 -35.00
C PRO A 116 -6.41 8.78 -34.81
N GLU A 117 -6.05 9.57 -33.80
CA GLU A 117 -6.79 10.79 -33.42
C GLU A 117 -7.04 11.74 -34.60
N GLY A 118 -6.03 11.96 -35.45
CA GLY A 118 -6.14 12.82 -36.63
C GLY A 118 -6.94 12.23 -37.81
N MET A 119 -7.44 11.00 -37.68
CA MET A 119 -8.13 10.24 -38.73
C MET A 119 -9.50 9.70 -38.31
N ALA A 120 -9.90 9.92 -37.06
CA ALA A 120 -11.16 9.44 -36.52
C ALA A 120 -12.32 10.29 -37.05
N ALA A 121 -13.31 9.63 -37.67
CA ALA A 121 -14.57 10.25 -38.05
C ALA A 121 -15.56 10.28 -36.87
N ASP A 122 -16.70 10.95 -37.07
CA ASP A 122 -17.78 10.92 -36.08
C ASP A 122 -18.27 9.46 -35.86
N GLY A 123 -18.54 9.12 -34.60
CA GLY A 123 -18.82 7.75 -34.18
C GLY A 123 -17.60 6.82 -33.97
N GLU A 124 -16.41 7.16 -34.49
CA GLU A 124 -15.18 6.35 -34.30
C GLU A 124 -14.34 6.83 -33.11
N LEU A 125 -13.79 5.92 -32.32
CA LEU A 125 -13.04 6.27 -31.12
C LEU A 125 -11.59 6.62 -31.45
N PRO A 126 -11.12 7.83 -31.13
CA PRO A 126 -9.75 8.25 -31.40
C PRO A 126 -8.76 7.66 -30.38
N LEU A 127 -7.62 7.17 -30.84
CA LEU A 127 -6.48 6.73 -30.01
C LEU A 127 -5.14 7.23 -30.60
N PRO A 128 -4.06 7.28 -29.79
CA PRO A 128 -2.73 7.59 -30.30
C PRO A 128 -2.28 6.58 -31.36
N ALA A 129 -1.65 7.07 -32.43
CA ALA A 129 -1.30 6.26 -33.60
C ALA A 129 -0.31 5.13 -33.26
N GLU A 130 0.57 5.34 -32.27
CA GLU A 130 1.62 4.41 -31.89
C GLU A 130 1.05 3.07 -31.38
N ILE A 131 -0.17 3.10 -30.84
CA ILE A 131 -0.87 1.96 -30.24
C ILE A 131 -1.25 0.91 -31.29
N PHE A 132 -1.63 1.33 -32.50
CA PHE A 132 -2.21 0.45 -33.51
C PHE A 132 -1.25 -0.67 -33.93
N SER A 133 0.06 -0.40 -33.92
CA SER A 133 1.11 -1.37 -34.25
C SER A 133 1.17 -2.57 -33.29
N GLY A 134 0.73 -2.38 -32.04
CA GLY A 134 0.75 -3.39 -30.99
C GLY A 134 -0.55 -4.20 -30.86
N LEU A 135 -1.60 -3.83 -31.58
CA LEU A 135 -2.90 -4.51 -31.53
C LEU A 135 -2.96 -5.71 -32.48
N ARG A 136 -3.63 -6.78 -32.03
CA ARG A 136 -3.87 -8.02 -32.76
C ARG A 136 -5.31 -8.46 -32.55
N VAL A 137 -5.84 -9.24 -33.50
CA VAL A 137 -7.15 -9.90 -33.35
C VAL A 137 -7.16 -10.73 -32.06
N GLY A 138 -8.23 -10.59 -31.29
CA GLY A 138 -8.39 -11.22 -29.98
C GLY A 138 -7.88 -10.41 -28.80
N ASN A 139 -7.12 -9.32 -29.00
CA ASN A 139 -6.76 -8.43 -27.89
C ASN A 139 -8.01 -7.80 -27.26
N VAL A 140 -7.89 -7.46 -25.98
CA VAL A 140 -8.94 -6.76 -25.24
C VAL A 140 -8.65 -5.26 -25.26
N VAL A 141 -9.70 -4.46 -25.44
CA VAL A 141 -9.69 -3.01 -25.23
C VAL A 141 -10.62 -2.69 -24.07
N ALA A 142 -10.05 -2.26 -22.95
CA ALA A 142 -10.78 -1.92 -21.74
C ALA A 142 -10.84 -0.40 -21.58
N MET A 143 -12.03 0.13 -21.33
CA MET A 143 -12.29 1.55 -21.14
C MET A 143 -13.08 1.74 -19.84
N VAL A 144 -13.00 2.94 -19.26
CA VAL A 144 -13.71 3.29 -18.02
C VAL A 144 -13.35 2.35 -16.87
N ASP A 145 -12.04 2.14 -16.67
CA ASP A 145 -11.46 1.25 -15.65
C ASP A 145 -11.97 -0.20 -15.78
N GLY A 146 -12.11 -0.68 -17.02
CA GLY A 146 -12.54 -2.05 -17.32
C GLY A 146 -14.05 -2.31 -17.26
N ARG A 147 -14.87 -1.28 -16.98
CA ARG A 147 -16.35 -1.40 -17.02
C ARG A 147 -16.86 -1.65 -18.44
N VAL A 148 -16.25 -0.98 -19.42
CA VAL A 148 -16.51 -1.23 -20.84
C VAL A 148 -15.37 -2.10 -21.36
N ARG A 149 -15.69 -3.25 -21.93
CA ARG A 149 -14.70 -4.15 -22.53
C ARG A 149 -15.11 -4.49 -23.94
N CYS A 150 -14.15 -4.41 -24.84
CA CYS A 150 -14.31 -4.76 -26.24
C CYS A 150 -13.21 -5.75 -26.65
N HIS A 151 -13.49 -6.58 -27.64
CA HIS A 151 -12.49 -7.47 -28.25
C HIS A 151 -12.16 -7.00 -29.66
N VAL A 152 -10.89 -7.04 -30.01
CA VAL A 152 -10.43 -6.74 -31.38
C VAL A 152 -10.89 -7.86 -32.32
N LEU A 153 -11.71 -7.50 -33.31
CA LEU A 153 -12.17 -8.41 -34.37
C LEU A 153 -11.27 -8.35 -35.61
N GLU A 154 -10.89 -7.14 -36.02
CA GLU A 154 -10.15 -6.90 -37.26
C GLU A 154 -9.09 -5.82 -37.00
N VAL A 155 -7.89 -6.02 -37.54
CA VAL A 155 -6.78 -5.06 -37.47
C VAL A 155 -6.32 -4.74 -38.88
N GLU A 156 -6.43 -3.48 -39.25
CA GLU A 156 -5.76 -2.87 -40.39
C GLU A 156 -4.75 -1.82 -39.86
N LYS A 157 -3.93 -1.25 -40.75
CA LYS A 157 -2.83 -0.34 -40.38
C LYS A 157 -3.24 0.78 -39.42
N ASP A 158 -4.31 1.49 -39.77
CA ASP A 158 -4.79 2.68 -39.04
C ASP A 158 -6.27 2.53 -38.67
N ARG A 159 -6.79 1.29 -38.61
CA ARG A 159 -8.21 1.01 -38.35
C ARG A 159 -8.35 -0.31 -37.62
N VAL A 160 -9.01 -0.29 -36.48
CA VAL A 160 -9.26 -1.50 -35.69
C VAL A 160 -10.75 -1.61 -35.42
N VAL A 161 -11.34 -2.74 -35.76
CA VAL A 161 -12.75 -3.02 -35.48
C VAL A 161 -12.84 -3.80 -34.18
N LEU A 162 -13.68 -3.33 -33.27
CA LEU A 162 -13.96 -3.91 -31.98
C LEU A 162 -15.37 -4.49 -31.94
N GLU A 163 -15.55 -5.59 -31.21
CA GLU A 163 -16.86 -6.05 -30.73
C GLU A 163 -17.02 -5.67 -29.26
N VAL A 164 -18.11 -5.00 -28.91
CA VAL A 164 -18.41 -4.68 -27.51
C VAL A 164 -18.81 -5.96 -26.77
N ARG A 165 -18.11 -6.27 -25.66
CA ARG A 165 -18.42 -7.41 -24.79
C ARG A 165 -19.15 -6.99 -23.52
N ARG A 166 -18.89 -5.79 -23.01
CA ARG A 166 -19.60 -5.18 -21.87
C ARG A 166 -20.06 -3.78 -22.24
N THR A 167 -21.36 -3.54 -22.09
CA THR A 167 -22.01 -2.27 -22.39
C THR A 167 -21.52 -1.17 -21.46
N GLY A 168 -21.41 0.06 -21.99
CA GLY A 168 -21.31 1.25 -21.16
C GLY A 168 -21.03 2.51 -21.95
N GLU A 169 -20.87 3.61 -21.23
CA GLU A 169 -20.70 4.95 -21.78
C GLU A 169 -19.23 5.38 -21.78
N VAL A 170 -18.74 5.87 -22.92
CA VAL A 170 -17.38 6.38 -23.07
C VAL A 170 -17.39 7.87 -23.44
N ARG A 171 -16.40 8.60 -22.93
CA ARG A 171 -16.16 10.03 -23.14
C ARG A 171 -14.72 10.26 -23.61
N GLY A 172 -14.45 11.36 -24.29
CA GLY A 172 -13.10 11.73 -24.70
C GLY A 172 -12.14 11.86 -23.52
N ARG A 173 -10.84 11.67 -23.76
CA ARG A 173 -9.75 11.78 -22.75
C ARG A 173 -9.78 10.76 -21.61
N GLN A 174 -10.72 9.82 -21.62
CA GLN A 174 -10.76 8.73 -20.65
C GLN A 174 -9.61 7.74 -20.87
N GLY A 175 -9.17 7.10 -19.78
CA GLY A 175 -8.11 6.09 -19.83
C GLY A 175 -8.53 4.83 -20.59
N VAL A 176 -7.58 4.24 -21.29
CA VAL A 176 -7.74 2.97 -22.01
C VAL A 176 -6.65 2.02 -21.56
N SER A 177 -7.05 0.79 -21.27
CA SER A 177 -6.16 -0.34 -20.96
C SER A 177 -6.23 -1.34 -22.11
N LEU A 178 -5.09 -1.96 -22.43
CA LEU A 178 -4.95 -2.85 -23.58
C LEU A 178 -4.31 -4.17 -23.14
N PRO A 179 -5.06 -5.01 -22.41
CA PRO A 179 -4.49 -6.17 -21.75
C PRO A 179 -3.98 -7.18 -22.78
N GLY A 180 -2.72 -7.59 -22.61
CA GLY A 180 -2.03 -8.51 -23.53
C GLY A 180 -1.60 -7.89 -24.86
N ALA A 181 -1.76 -6.58 -25.07
CA ALA A 181 -1.17 -5.91 -26.22
C ALA A 181 0.33 -5.67 -25.99
N ASN A 182 1.15 -5.97 -27.01
CA ASN A 182 2.58 -5.68 -26.94
C ASN A 182 2.83 -4.27 -27.49
N LEU A 183 2.78 -3.28 -26.60
CA LEU A 183 2.94 -1.88 -26.95
C LEU A 183 4.41 -1.48 -26.81
N ALA A 184 4.99 -0.95 -27.88
CA ALA A 184 6.32 -0.35 -27.87
C ALA A 184 6.26 1.11 -27.34
N LEU A 185 5.60 1.32 -26.19
CA LEU A 185 5.55 2.62 -25.54
C LEU A 185 6.73 2.75 -24.57
N PRO A 186 7.37 3.94 -24.51
CA PRO A 186 8.38 4.20 -23.49
C PRO A 186 7.71 4.20 -22.11
N SER A 187 8.27 3.43 -21.17
CA SER A 187 7.83 3.41 -19.77
C SER A 187 8.11 4.72 -19.05
N PHE A 188 9.16 5.44 -19.46
CA PHE A 188 9.54 6.76 -18.94
C PHE A 188 9.21 7.86 -19.95
N THR A 189 8.27 8.74 -19.61
CA THR A 189 7.73 9.77 -20.49
C THR A 189 8.36 11.14 -20.23
N LYS A 190 8.14 12.10 -21.15
CA LYS A 190 8.47 13.52 -20.93
C LYS A 190 7.71 14.14 -19.75
N ALA A 191 6.54 13.59 -19.40
CA ALA A 191 5.80 14.04 -18.22
C ALA A 191 6.46 13.52 -16.93
N ASP A 192 6.98 12.29 -16.95
CA ASP A 192 7.76 11.74 -15.84
C ASP A 192 9.08 12.49 -15.64
N GLU A 193 9.77 12.87 -16.74
CA GLU A 193 10.99 13.70 -16.68
C GLU A 193 10.73 15.04 -15.97
N ARG A 194 9.62 15.72 -16.30
CA ARG A 194 9.19 16.95 -15.62
C ARG A 194 8.84 16.70 -14.15
N GLY A 195 8.20 15.58 -13.85
CA GLY A 195 7.91 15.16 -12.48
C GLY A 195 9.18 14.92 -11.66
N CYS A 196 10.20 14.28 -12.26
CA CYS A 196 11.51 14.07 -11.63
C CYS A 196 12.26 15.39 -11.43
N ALA A 197 12.17 16.34 -12.38
CA ALA A 197 12.71 17.68 -12.19
C ALA A 197 12.06 18.40 -10.98
N LEU A 198 10.74 18.28 -10.83
CA LEU A 198 10.04 18.80 -9.65
C LEU A 198 10.46 18.06 -8.36
N ALA A 199 10.70 16.75 -8.42
CA ALA A 199 11.21 15.99 -7.28
C ALA A 199 12.61 16.47 -6.84
N ARG A 200 13.49 16.84 -7.78
CA ARG A 200 14.80 17.45 -7.45
C ARG A 200 14.66 18.82 -6.79
N GLU A 201 13.67 19.61 -7.21
CA GLU A 201 13.37 20.92 -6.61
C GLU A 201 12.87 20.76 -5.16
N LEU A 202 11.90 19.86 -4.96
CA LEU A 202 11.12 19.78 -3.72
C LEU A 202 11.65 18.76 -2.71
N LYS A 203 12.48 17.80 -3.15
CA LYS A 203 13.01 16.69 -2.36
C LYS A 203 11.91 15.94 -1.58
N PRO A 204 10.92 15.36 -2.28
CA PRO A 204 9.85 14.62 -1.63
C PRO A 204 10.41 13.38 -0.92
N HIS A 205 9.68 12.92 0.08
CA HIS A 205 10.00 11.68 0.78
C HIS A 205 9.85 10.49 -0.16
N TRP A 206 8.82 10.54 -1.03
CA TRP A 206 8.46 9.45 -1.91
C TRP A 206 8.16 9.93 -3.33
N VAL A 207 8.50 9.08 -4.30
CA VAL A 207 8.04 9.16 -5.69
C VAL A 207 7.37 7.82 -6.05
N ALA A 208 6.14 7.89 -6.54
CA ALA A 208 5.40 6.75 -7.07
C ALA A 208 5.60 6.66 -8.59
N ILE A 209 5.87 5.45 -9.08
CA ILE A 209 6.14 5.18 -10.50
C ILE A 209 4.96 4.40 -11.07
N SER A 210 4.21 5.04 -11.98
CA SER A 210 3.08 4.44 -12.68
C SER A 210 3.52 3.52 -13.82
N PHE A 211 2.74 2.46 -14.05
CA PHE A 211 2.86 1.45 -15.09
C PHE A 211 4.25 0.81 -15.17
N VAL A 212 4.88 0.60 -14.02
CA VAL A 212 6.16 -0.10 -13.92
C VAL A 212 6.02 -1.49 -14.52
N CYS A 213 6.97 -1.87 -15.38
CA CYS A 213 6.95 -3.14 -16.11
C CYS A 213 8.25 -3.94 -15.94
N SER A 214 9.27 -3.37 -15.31
CA SER A 214 10.58 -4.00 -15.10
C SER A 214 11.35 -3.34 -13.95
N ALA A 215 12.43 -3.97 -13.50
CA ALA A 215 13.37 -3.35 -12.57
C ALA A 215 14.08 -2.13 -13.18
N ASP A 216 14.37 -2.17 -14.50
CA ASP A 216 15.02 -1.07 -15.21
C ASP A 216 14.18 0.21 -15.19
N ASP A 217 12.85 0.10 -15.22
CA ASP A 217 11.95 1.27 -15.08
C ASP A 217 12.13 1.95 -13.73
N VAL A 218 12.31 1.17 -12.66
CA VAL A 218 12.54 1.68 -11.30
C VAL A 218 13.92 2.34 -11.21
N GLU A 219 14.96 1.67 -11.71
CA GLU A 219 16.33 2.22 -11.71
C GLU A 219 16.44 3.47 -12.58
N ARG A 220 15.69 3.53 -13.69
CA ARG A 220 15.61 4.72 -14.52
C ARG A 220 15.12 5.92 -13.71
N VAL A 221 14.01 5.80 -12.99
CA VAL A 221 13.50 6.87 -12.13
C VAL A 221 14.46 7.15 -10.97
N ARG A 222 15.08 6.12 -10.37
CA ARG A 222 16.07 6.28 -9.30
C ARG A 222 17.24 7.18 -9.71
N SER A 223 17.71 7.07 -10.95
CA SER A 223 18.76 7.93 -11.50
C SER A 223 18.32 9.38 -11.73
N GLU A 224 17.01 9.65 -11.74
CA GLU A 224 16.42 10.95 -12.08
C GLU A 224 15.90 11.72 -10.87
N VAL A 225 15.92 11.15 -9.66
CA VAL A 225 15.42 11.78 -8.43
C VAL A 225 16.53 11.91 -7.37
N PRO A 226 16.36 12.71 -6.31
CA PRO A 226 17.33 12.77 -5.21
C PRO A 226 17.58 11.40 -4.57
N ALA A 227 18.81 11.14 -4.13
CA ALA A 227 19.20 9.83 -3.57
C ALA A 227 18.47 9.48 -2.27
N GLU A 228 18.03 10.48 -1.53
CA GLU A 228 17.21 10.37 -0.32
C GLU A 228 15.74 10.02 -0.60
N THR A 229 15.24 10.32 -1.81
CA THR A 229 13.85 10.07 -2.20
C THR A 229 13.62 8.58 -2.43
N LYS A 230 12.61 8.03 -1.77
CA LYS A 230 12.25 6.61 -1.86
C LYS A 230 11.26 6.36 -3.00
N LEU A 231 11.33 5.17 -3.60
CA LEU A 231 10.51 4.82 -4.76
C LEU A 231 9.42 3.81 -4.44
N ILE A 232 8.18 4.12 -4.83
CA ILE A 232 7.05 3.19 -4.78
C ILE A 232 6.75 2.72 -6.21
N ALA A 233 6.92 1.42 -6.47
CA ALA A 233 6.50 0.82 -7.72
C ALA A 233 4.99 0.52 -7.69
N LYS A 234 4.22 1.09 -8.62
CA LYS A 234 2.79 0.82 -8.75
C LYS A 234 2.59 -0.42 -9.62
N ILE A 235 1.95 -1.44 -9.05
CA ILE A 235 1.63 -2.68 -9.75
C ILE A 235 0.25 -2.52 -10.39
N GLU A 236 0.24 -2.20 -11.68
CA GLU A 236 -0.94 -1.76 -12.44
C GLU A 236 -1.26 -2.65 -13.65
N THR A 237 -0.34 -3.53 -14.05
CA THR A 237 -0.47 -4.31 -15.28
C THR A 237 -0.16 -5.79 -15.06
N VAL A 238 -0.63 -6.64 -15.96
CA VAL A 238 -0.24 -8.07 -15.99
C VAL A 238 1.28 -8.20 -16.12
N ARG A 239 1.91 -7.35 -16.94
CA ARG A 239 3.37 -7.33 -17.09
C ARG A 239 4.10 -7.03 -15.78
N ALA A 240 3.58 -6.10 -14.99
CA ALA A 240 4.11 -5.82 -13.65
C ALA A 240 4.00 -7.04 -12.73
N MET A 241 2.92 -7.83 -12.86
CA MET A 241 2.73 -9.07 -12.12
C MET A 241 3.72 -10.17 -12.56
N ASP A 242 4.01 -10.27 -13.85
CA ASP A 242 4.99 -11.23 -14.39
C ASP A 242 6.42 -10.92 -13.91
N CYS A 243 6.77 -9.63 -13.82
CA CYS A 243 8.06 -9.14 -13.34
C CYS A 243 8.08 -8.80 -11.84
N LEU A 244 7.06 -9.23 -11.07
CA LEU A 244 6.82 -8.76 -9.70
C LEU A 244 8.04 -8.89 -8.79
N HIS A 245 8.76 -10.01 -8.86
CA HIS A 245 9.92 -10.25 -7.99
C HIS A 245 11.09 -9.31 -8.28
N GLU A 246 11.38 -9.04 -9.54
CA GLU A 246 12.46 -8.15 -9.98
C GLU A 246 12.14 -6.69 -9.62
N ILE A 247 10.91 -6.25 -9.90
CA ILE A 247 10.40 -4.93 -9.51
C ILE A 247 10.46 -4.78 -7.99
N THR A 248 10.00 -5.79 -7.25
CA THR A 248 10.03 -5.79 -5.79
C THR A 248 11.46 -5.70 -5.26
N ALA A 249 12.46 -6.31 -5.91
CA ALA A 249 13.85 -6.23 -5.50
C ALA A 249 14.45 -4.82 -5.69
N SER A 250 14.06 -4.10 -6.75
CA SER A 250 14.58 -2.76 -7.06
C SER A 250 13.84 -1.61 -6.33
N ALA A 251 12.52 -1.69 -6.11
CA ALA A 251 11.74 -0.61 -5.50
C ALA A 251 11.91 -0.51 -3.97
N ASP A 252 11.66 0.65 -3.35
CA ASP A 252 11.68 0.79 -1.88
C ASP A 252 10.37 0.32 -1.24
N ALA A 253 9.24 0.44 -1.97
CA ALA A 253 7.92 -0.05 -1.58
C ALA A 253 7.08 -0.43 -2.82
N LEU A 254 5.96 -1.12 -2.60
CA LEU A 254 4.97 -1.44 -3.63
C LEU A 254 3.64 -0.73 -3.38
N MET A 255 2.91 -0.41 -4.44
CA MET A 255 1.53 0.09 -4.37
C MET A 255 0.62 -0.74 -5.27
N ILE A 256 -0.47 -1.23 -4.69
CA ILE A 256 -1.49 -2.03 -5.38
C ILE A 256 -2.53 -1.05 -5.93
N ALA A 257 -2.40 -0.67 -7.19
CA ALA A 257 -3.32 0.27 -7.85
C ALA A 257 -4.45 -0.50 -8.54
N ARG A 258 -5.47 -0.84 -7.74
CA ARG A 258 -6.59 -1.72 -8.13
C ARG A 258 -7.42 -1.22 -9.30
N GLY A 259 -7.55 0.10 -9.48
CA GLY A 259 -8.27 0.67 -10.62
C GLY A 259 -7.66 0.26 -11.95
N ASP A 260 -6.37 0.56 -12.15
CA ASP A 260 -5.65 0.20 -13.38
C ASP A 260 -5.42 -1.32 -13.48
N LEU A 261 -5.06 -2.00 -12.38
CA LEU A 261 -4.88 -3.45 -12.37
C LEU A 261 -6.18 -4.22 -12.67
N GLY A 262 -7.33 -3.70 -12.21
CA GLY A 262 -8.66 -4.26 -12.49
C GLY A 262 -9.16 -3.98 -13.91
N ALA A 263 -8.59 -2.99 -14.60
CA ALA A 263 -8.82 -2.82 -16.03
C ALA A 263 -8.05 -3.86 -16.86
N GLU A 264 -6.95 -4.37 -16.34
CA GLU A 264 -6.10 -5.38 -16.97
C GLU A 264 -6.58 -6.81 -16.72
N LEU A 265 -7.01 -7.11 -15.50
CA LEU A 265 -7.49 -8.43 -15.08
C LEU A 265 -9.02 -8.57 -15.16
N ASP A 266 -9.53 -9.79 -15.02
CA ASP A 266 -10.93 -9.98 -14.67
C ASP A 266 -11.17 -9.69 -13.18
N LEU A 267 -12.39 -9.23 -12.86
CA LEU A 267 -12.73 -8.73 -11.52
C LEU A 267 -12.41 -9.72 -10.37
N HIS A 268 -12.61 -11.01 -10.61
CA HIS A 268 -12.39 -12.06 -9.61
C HIS A 268 -10.90 -12.41 -9.42
N GLU A 269 -10.02 -12.00 -10.34
CA GLU A 269 -8.59 -12.24 -10.26
C GLU A 269 -7.86 -11.16 -9.44
N VAL A 270 -8.44 -9.95 -9.35
CA VAL A 270 -7.86 -8.81 -8.63
C VAL A 270 -7.52 -9.14 -7.16
N PRO A 271 -8.40 -9.78 -6.36
CA PRO A 271 -8.05 -10.16 -4.99
C PRO A 271 -6.87 -11.13 -4.90
N ALA A 272 -6.76 -12.07 -5.85
CA ALA A 272 -5.64 -13.00 -5.90
C ALA A 272 -4.33 -12.29 -6.28
N ALA A 273 -4.37 -11.34 -7.22
CA ALA A 273 -3.22 -10.52 -7.58
C ALA A 273 -2.76 -9.65 -6.40
N GLN A 274 -3.69 -8.98 -5.71
CA GLN A 274 -3.43 -8.23 -4.48
C GLN A 274 -2.71 -9.09 -3.43
N HIS A 275 -3.21 -10.29 -3.16
CA HIS A 275 -2.57 -11.21 -2.23
C HIS A 275 -1.12 -11.55 -2.64
N ARG A 276 -0.88 -11.84 -3.93
CA ARG A 276 0.47 -12.12 -4.45
C ARG A 276 1.42 -10.93 -4.28
N ILE A 277 0.96 -9.70 -4.55
CA ILE A 277 1.78 -8.48 -4.38
C ILE A 277 2.17 -8.29 -2.92
N VAL A 278 1.21 -8.44 -2.00
CA VAL A 278 1.49 -8.37 -0.56
C VAL A 278 2.52 -9.41 -0.15
N GLN A 279 2.36 -10.67 -0.56
CA GLN A 279 3.31 -11.73 -0.22
C GLN A 279 4.71 -11.46 -0.78
N ALA A 280 4.82 -10.95 -2.01
CA ALA A 280 6.11 -10.56 -2.59
C ALA A 280 6.80 -9.48 -1.76
N ALA A 281 6.09 -8.42 -1.37
CA ALA A 281 6.62 -7.35 -0.53
C ALA A 281 7.03 -7.85 0.87
N ARG A 282 6.17 -8.63 1.53
CA ARG A 282 6.42 -9.17 2.87
C ARG A 282 7.64 -10.08 2.91
N ARG A 283 7.86 -10.92 1.89
CA ARG A 283 9.02 -11.83 1.81
C ARG A 283 10.37 -11.13 1.89
N VAL A 284 10.44 -9.90 1.40
CA VAL A 284 11.68 -9.09 1.41
C VAL A 284 11.60 -7.91 2.39
N GLY A 285 10.56 -7.83 3.21
CA GLY A 285 10.39 -6.80 4.23
C GLY A 285 10.13 -5.39 3.69
N LYS A 286 9.56 -5.26 2.48
CA LYS A 286 9.27 -3.95 1.87
C LYS A 286 7.83 -3.49 2.14
N PRO A 287 7.58 -2.18 2.35
CA PRO A 287 6.24 -1.67 2.55
C PRO A 287 5.32 -1.91 1.35
N VAL A 288 4.02 -2.05 1.62
CA VAL A 288 2.99 -2.19 0.59
C VAL A 288 1.77 -1.31 0.90
N VAL A 289 1.32 -0.58 -0.11
CA VAL A 289 0.20 0.36 -0.04
C VAL A 289 -1.01 -0.22 -0.77
N LEU A 290 -2.17 -0.26 -0.10
CA LEU A 290 -3.47 -0.45 -0.76
C LEU A 290 -3.91 0.86 -1.40
N ALA A 291 -4.15 0.88 -2.71
CA ALA A 291 -4.55 2.08 -3.41
C ALA A 291 -5.79 1.88 -4.27
N THR A 292 -6.52 2.98 -4.45
CA THR A 292 -7.72 3.17 -5.28
C THR A 292 -8.96 2.39 -4.82
N GLN A 293 -10.13 2.99 -5.01
CA GLN A 293 -11.45 2.40 -4.72
C GLN A 293 -11.56 1.84 -3.30
N VAL A 294 -10.97 2.52 -2.32
CA VAL A 294 -11.06 2.10 -0.91
C VAL A 294 -12.41 2.53 -0.38
N PHE A 295 -12.77 3.81 -0.54
CA PHE A 295 -14.05 4.40 -0.15
C PHE A 295 -14.70 5.10 -1.36
N GLU A 296 -14.74 4.43 -2.51
CA GLU A 296 -15.21 5.00 -3.79
C GLU A 296 -16.55 5.75 -3.66
N SER A 297 -17.50 5.20 -2.90
CA SER A 297 -18.83 5.80 -2.68
C SER A 297 -18.76 7.17 -1.99
N MET A 298 -17.67 7.47 -1.28
CA MET A 298 -17.48 8.76 -0.60
C MET A 298 -17.11 9.92 -1.53
N HIS A 299 -17.01 9.68 -2.83
CA HIS A 299 -17.07 10.77 -3.81
C HIS A 299 -18.36 11.58 -3.67
N GLU A 300 -19.49 10.89 -3.52
CA GLU A 300 -20.83 11.50 -3.53
C GLU A 300 -21.53 11.40 -2.16
N HIS A 301 -21.14 10.44 -1.33
CA HIS A 301 -21.81 10.15 -0.06
C HIS A 301 -20.94 10.47 1.16
N ALA A 302 -21.56 10.92 2.24
CA ALA A 302 -20.85 11.27 3.48
C ALA A 302 -20.28 10.07 4.25
N VAL A 303 -20.70 8.85 3.91
CA VAL A 303 -20.27 7.61 4.57
C VAL A 303 -19.98 6.52 3.53
N PRO A 304 -18.99 5.64 3.79
CA PRO A 304 -18.70 4.52 2.91
C PRO A 304 -19.71 3.40 3.12
N THR A 305 -19.78 2.49 2.15
CA THR A 305 -20.53 1.24 2.27
C THR A 305 -19.85 0.27 3.25
N ARG A 306 -20.60 -0.72 3.73
CA ARG A 306 -20.05 -1.78 4.60
C ARG A 306 -18.98 -2.62 3.89
N ALA A 307 -19.11 -2.80 2.58
CA ALA A 307 -18.13 -3.55 1.78
C ALA A 307 -16.79 -2.83 1.74
N GLU A 308 -16.81 -1.52 1.49
CA GLU A 308 -15.62 -0.65 1.49
C GLU A 308 -14.94 -0.57 2.86
N VAL A 309 -15.72 -0.47 3.94
CA VAL A 309 -15.17 -0.57 5.32
C VAL A 309 -14.47 -1.90 5.55
N SER A 310 -15.10 -3.01 5.13
CA SER A 310 -14.53 -4.34 5.28
C SER A 310 -13.26 -4.53 4.44
N ASP A 311 -13.21 -3.93 3.25
CA ASP A 311 -12.05 -3.97 2.36
C ASP A 311 -10.84 -3.23 2.96
N ALA A 312 -11.05 -2.01 3.47
CA ALA A 312 -10.01 -1.26 4.18
C ALA A 312 -9.49 -2.01 5.42
N ALA A 313 -10.39 -2.59 6.23
CA ALA A 313 -10.02 -3.41 7.38
C ALA A 313 -9.26 -4.69 6.98
N HIS A 314 -9.64 -5.32 5.87
CA HIS A 314 -8.95 -6.49 5.33
C HIS A 314 -7.51 -6.16 4.92
N GLY A 315 -7.27 -4.96 4.39
CA GLY A 315 -5.90 -4.50 4.08
C GLY A 315 -4.96 -4.55 5.29
N VAL A 316 -5.46 -4.15 6.47
CA VAL A 316 -4.72 -4.26 7.75
C VAL A 316 -4.42 -5.71 8.07
N ALA A 317 -5.43 -6.58 8.04
CA ALA A 317 -5.29 -8.01 8.34
C ALA A 317 -4.36 -8.74 7.34
N ALA A 318 -4.34 -8.30 6.09
CA ALA A 318 -3.45 -8.81 5.05
C ALA A 318 -2.00 -8.33 5.25
N GLY A 319 -1.74 -7.40 6.17
CA GLY A 319 -0.40 -6.93 6.51
C GLY A 319 0.09 -5.74 5.69
N MET A 320 -0.81 -4.99 5.05
CA MET A 320 -0.47 -3.77 4.31
C MET A 320 -0.12 -2.62 5.24
N ASP A 321 0.89 -1.82 4.90
CA ASP A 321 1.41 -0.77 5.80
C ASP A 321 0.72 0.57 5.61
N ALA A 322 0.04 0.77 4.49
CA ALA A 322 -0.77 1.95 4.27
C ALA A 322 -1.99 1.69 3.39
N VAL A 323 -2.97 2.57 3.55
CA VAL A 323 -4.15 2.66 2.70
C VAL A 323 -4.23 4.07 2.12
N MET A 324 -4.49 4.17 0.82
CA MET A 324 -4.49 5.43 0.09
C MET A 324 -5.89 5.82 -0.37
N LEU A 325 -6.33 7.03 0.00
CA LEU A 325 -7.50 7.69 -0.57
C LEU A 325 -7.09 8.44 -1.83
N SER A 326 -7.81 8.17 -2.91
CA SER A 326 -7.54 8.69 -4.26
C SER A 326 -8.48 9.85 -4.58
N GLY A 327 -9.54 9.62 -5.34
CA GLY A 327 -10.49 10.69 -5.66
C GLY A 327 -11.33 11.11 -4.45
N GLU A 328 -11.51 10.21 -3.48
CA GLU A 328 -12.27 10.43 -2.24
C GLU A 328 -11.80 11.67 -1.47
N SER A 329 -10.47 11.88 -1.40
CA SER A 329 -9.86 13.04 -0.74
C SER A 329 -9.48 14.18 -1.70
N ALA A 330 -9.38 13.92 -3.00
CA ALA A 330 -8.91 14.90 -3.99
C ALA A 330 -10.04 15.72 -4.63
N VAL A 331 -11.15 15.07 -4.97
CA VAL A 331 -12.30 15.67 -5.68
C VAL A 331 -13.65 15.30 -5.06
N GLY A 332 -13.69 14.36 -4.13
CA GLY A 332 -14.91 13.94 -3.44
C GLY A 332 -15.53 15.05 -2.60
N ALA A 333 -16.83 14.91 -2.30
CA ALA A 333 -17.60 15.89 -1.54
C ALA A 333 -17.20 15.97 -0.04
N HIS A 334 -16.52 14.94 0.48
CA HIS A 334 -16.25 14.79 1.92
C HIS A 334 -14.80 14.40 2.22
N PRO A 335 -13.79 15.18 1.80
CA PRO A 335 -12.39 14.77 1.85
C PRO A 335 -11.87 14.54 3.28
N ILE A 336 -12.23 15.43 4.22
CA ILE A 336 -11.84 15.30 5.64
C ILE A 336 -12.52 14.09 6.28
N ALA A 337 -13.83 13.94 6.09
CA ALA A 337 -14.59 12.84 6.68
C ALA A 337 -14.13 11.46 6.14
N ALA A 338 -13.68 11.39 4.88
CA ALA A 338 -13.09 10.18 4.32
C ALA A 338 -11.81 9.78 5.06
N VAL A 339 -10.89 10.73 5.32
CA VAL A 339 -9.66 10.48 6.11
C VAL A 339 -9.99 10.06 7.54
N GLU A 340 -10.87 10.80 8.22
CA GLU A 340 -11.26 10.48 9.60
C GLU A 340 -11.91 9.10 9.72
N THR A 341 -12.79 8.76 8.76
CA THR A 341 -13.46 7.47 8.74
C THR A 341 -12.46 6.36 8.50
N LEU A 342 -11.50 6.55 7.59
CA LEU A 342 -10.46 5.58 7.33
C LEU A 342 -9.59 5.38 8.58
N ALA A 343 -9.21 6.47 9.26
CA ALA A 343 -8.45 6.40 10.51
C ALA A 343 -9.16 5.56 11.58
N ARG A 344 -10.47 5.75 11.75
CA ARG A 344 -11.29 4.94 12.69
C ARG A 344 -11.35 3.46 12.29
N VAL A 345 -11.54 3.17 11.00
CA VAL A 345 -11.59 1.80 10.48
C VAL A 345 -10.27 1.08 10.69
N LEU A 346 -9.15 1.72 10.35
CA LEU A 346 -7.82 1.14 10.50
C LEU A 346 -7.48 0.89 11.97
N LEU A 347 -7.81 1.82 12.87
CA LEU A 347 -7.60 1.64 14.31
C LEU A 347 -8.39 0.44 14.86
N ALA A 348 -9.68 0.33 14.50
CA ALA A 348 -10.51 -0.79 14.93
C ALA A 348 -10.02 -2.15 14.36
N ALA A 349 -9.55 -2.16 13.11
CA ALA A 349 -8.98 -3.37 12.49
C ALA A 349 -7.65 -3.78 13.13
N GLU A 350 -6.82 -2.82 13.52
CA GLU A 350 -5.60 -3.07 14.29
C GLU A 350 -5.92 -3.66 15.66
N GLU A 351 -6.85 -3.07 16.40
CA GLU A 351 -7.31 -3.58 17.71
C GLU A 351 -7.82 -5.02 17.63
N ALA A 352 -8.70 -5.31 16.66
CA ALA A 352 -9.20 -6.67 16.42
C ALA A 352 -8.06 -7.65 16.06
N SER A 353 -7.06 -7.20 15.29
CA SER A 353 -5.89 -8.02 14.95
C SER A 353 -5.05 -8.33 16.20
N PHE A 354 -4.86 -7.37 17.11
CA PHE A 354 -4.16 -7.59 18.37
C PHE A 354 -4.90 -8.57 19.29
N GLU A 355 -6.22 -8.44 19.40
CA GLU A 355 -7.05 -9.35 20.20
C GLU A 355 -6.98 -10.79 19.69
N ALA A 356 -7.02 -10.99 18.37
CA ALA A 356 -6.93 -12.32 17.75
C ALA A 356 -5.59 -13.01 18.09
N VAL A 357 -4.48 -12.26 18.14
CA VAL A 357 -3.18 -12.79 18.57
C VAL A 357 -3.18 -13.16 20.04
N ALA A 358 -3.79 -12.33 20.89
CA ALA A 358 -3.85 -12.57 22.33
C ALA A 358 -4.64 -13.85 22.70
N HIS A 359 -5.59 -14.27 21.86
CA HIS A 359 -6.49 -15.40 22.12
C HIS A 359 -6.23 -16.63 21.22
N ALA A 360 -5.08 -16.72 20.55
CA ALA A 360 -4.76 -17.86 19.69
C ALA A 360 -4.82 -19.19 20.48
N PRO A 361 -5.44 -20.25 19.93
CA PRO A 361 -5.58 -21.53 20.64
C PRO A 361 -4.22 -22.14 20.97
N ALA A 362 -4.07 -22.65 22.20
CA ALA A 362 -2.83 -23.23 22.75
C ALA A 362 -2.35 -24.54 22.07
N SER A 363 -2.85 -24.88 20.88
CA SER A 363 -2.51 -26.11 20.17
C SER A 363 -1.24 -25.95 19.31
N PRO A 364 -0.50 -27.02 19.00
CA PRO A 364 0.81 -26.96 18.32
C PRO A 364 0.76 -26.61 16.82
N GLN A 365 -0.39 -26.20 16.29
CA GLN A 365 -0.50 -25.79 14.90
C GLN A 365 0.02 -24.36 14.78
N VAL A 366 1.07 -24.20 13.96
CA VAL A 366 1.80 -22.94 13.74
C VAL A 366 0.83 -21.84 13.33
N ALA A 367 0.47 -20.96 14.27
CA ALA A 367 -0.15 -19.68 13.96
C ALA A 367 0.98 -18.69 13.65
N SER A 368 1.32 -18.54 12.36
CA SER A 368 2.19 -17.46 11.92
C SER A 368 1.40 -16.16 11.95
N VAL A 369 1.44 -15.43 13.07
CA VAL A 369 0.95 -14.04 13.08
C VAL A 369 2.14 -13.10 12.95
N LEU A 370 2.32 -12.56 11.76
CA LEU A 370 3.37 -11.59 11.47
C LEU A 370 2.90 -10.19 11.95
N VAL A 371 3.05 -9.89 13.24
CA VAL A 371 3.09 -8.47 13.66
C VAL A 371 4.47 -7.97 13.30
N ALA A 372 4.64 -7.54 12.06
CA ALA A 372 5.83 -6.83 11.66
C ALA A 372 5.89 -5.56 12.52
N ALA A 373 7.00 -5.35 13.23
CA ALA A 373 7.33 -4.04 13.78
C ALA A 373 7.40 -3.08 12.59
N ARG A 374 6.31 -2.37 12.33
CA ARG A 374 6.21 -1.40 11.23
C ARG A 374 7.06 -0.21 11.63
N ASP A 375 8.18 -0.05 10.96
CA ASP A 375 9.08 1.07 11.21
C ASP A 375 8.36 2.39 10.90
N HIS A 376 8.18 3.25 11.89
CA HIS A 376 7.57 4.56 11.68
C HIS A 376 8.38 5.42 10.69
N ALA A 377 9.69 5.12 10.53
CA ALA A 377 10.57 5.82 9.61
C ALA A 377 10.22 5.61 8.13
N TRP A 378 9.46 4.56 7.78
CA TRP A 378 9.24 4.29 6.36
C TRP A 378 8.50 5.44 5.69
N ILE A 379 7.46 6.04 6.29
CA ILE A 379 6.76 7.13 5.61
C ILE A 379 7.55 8.45 5.54
N GLY A 380 8.77 8.51 6.09
CA GLY A 380 9.64 9.68 6.01
C GLY A 380 9.40 10.72 7.11
N LEU A 381 8.53 10.41 8.09
CA LEU A 381 8.41 11.20 9.31
C LEU A 381 9.52 10.80 10.29
N GLU A 382 10.08 11.78 11.01
CA GLU A 382 11.04 11.57 12.10
C GLU A 382 10.62 10.36 12.96
N PRO A 383 11.56 9.55 13.49
CA PRO A 383 11.25 8.38 14.30
C PRO A 383 10.42 8.75 15.55
N GLY A 384 9.10 8.87 15.38
CA GLY A 384 8.15 8.86 16.48
C GLY A 384 8.28 7.49 17.11
N ALA A 385 8.72 7.48 18.37
CA ALA A 385 9.03 6.30 19.18
C ALA A 385 8.27 5.04 18.72
N ILE A 386 9.02 3.99 18.40
CA ILE A 386 8.50 2.65 18.11
C ILE A 386 7.55 2.25 19.24
N LYS A 387 6.24 2.31 19.00
CA LYS A 387 5.24 1.75 19.90
C LYS A 387 5.13 0.26 19.60
N LEU A 388 5.96 -0.52 20.29
CA LEU A 388 5.71 -1.95 20.47
C LEU A 388 4.51 -2.10 21.42
N ALA A 389 3.35 -2.42 20.85
CA ALA A 389 2.29 -3.10 21.58
C ALA A 389 2.35 -4.57 21.15
N GLY A 390 2.76 -5.48 22.06
CA GLY A 390 2.81 -6.92 21.80
C GLY A 390 1.42 -7.54 21.55
N PRO A 391 1.32 -8.85 21.21
CA PRO A 391 2.20 -9.93 21.67
C PRO A 391 3.01 -10.65 20.57
N LEU A 392 4.05 -11.34 21.08
CA LEU A 392 4.96 -12.26 20.41
C LEU A 392 4.27 -13.33 19.55
N ALA A 393 4.81 -13.60 18.36
CA ALA A 393 4.64 -14.88 17.69
C ALA A 393 5.70 -15.88 18.19
N ALA A 394 5.27 -16.94 18.87
CA ALA A 394 6.08 -18.12 19.14
C ALA A 394 5.59 -19.27 18.26
N ALA A 395 6.34 -19.61 17.20
CA ALA A 395 6.10 -20.83 16.45
C ALA A 395 6.82 -21.99 17.15
N ARG A 396 6.07 -23.01 17.59
CA ARG A 396 6.62 -24.25 18.12
C ARG A 396 6.66 -25.28 16.99
N THR A 397 7.68 -25.24 16.15
CA THR A 397 8.09 -26.45 15.42
C THR A 397 9.09 -27.19 16.31
N GLY A 398 8.96 -28.52 16.39
CA GLY A 398 9.78 -29.32 17.29
C GLY A 398 11.26 -28.97 17.20
N LYS A 399 11.79 -28.46 18.33
CA LYS A 399 13.20 -28.18 18.70
C LYS A 399 13.74 -26.74 18.65
N HIS A 400 13.08 -25.74 18.05
CA HIS A 400 13.63 -24.37 18.05
C HIS A 400 12.57 -23.25 18.18
N ILE A 401 12.90 -22.20 18.93
CA ILE A 401 12.18 -20.91 18.97
C ILE A 401 13.19 -19.84 18.57
N LEU A 402 12.96 -19.15 17.44
CA LEU A 402 13.78 -18.02 17.01
C LEU A 402 13.03 -16.72 17.35
N VAL A 403 13.57 -15.91 18.27
CA VAL A 403 13.06 -14.57 18.59
C VAL A 403 14.05 -13.56 18.01
N ARG A 404 13.62 -12.75 17.04
CA ARG A 404 14.43 -11.64 16.51
C ARG A 404 14.22 -10.41 17.38
N ALA A 405 15.24 -10.02 18.15
CA ALA A 405 15.25 -8.77 18.90
C ALA A 405 15.61 -7.61 17.96
N ALA A 406 14.93 -6.47 18.12
CA ALA A 406 15.32 -5.20 17.50
C ALA A 406 15.96 -4.29 18.55
N ARG A 407 17.06 -3.64 18.16
CA ARG A 407 17.88 -2.74 18.99
C ARG A 407 17.15 -1.41 19.19
N LEU A 408 17.03 -0.94 20.44
CA LEU A 408 16.58 0.41 20.77
C LEU A 408 17.80 1.24 21.22
N PRO A 409 18.15 2.35 20.57
CA PRO A 409 19.05 3.35 21.15
C PRO A 409 18.28 4.14 22.21
N GLY A 410 18.80 4.17 23.45
CA GLY A 410 18.46 5.20 24.43
C GLY A 410 17.36 4.91 25.47
N ARG A 411 16.74 3.72 25.51
CA ARG A 411 15.89 3.30 26.65
C ARG A 411 16.01 1.80 26.93
N GLY A 412 16.10 1.45 28.21
CA GLY A 412 16.59 0.18 28.73
C GLY A 412 15.79 -1.09 28.41
N LEU A 413 16.49 -2.21 28.68
CA LEU A 413 16.15 -3.64 28.66
C LEU A 413 14.72 -4.05 28.23
N MET A 414 14.62 -4.84 27.17
CA MET A 414 13.44 -5.68 26.89
C MET A 414 13.69 -7.12 27.37
N ARG A 415 12.79 -7.67 28.19
CA ARG A 415 12.81 -9.08 28.62
C ARG A 415 12.24 -9.99 27.54
N GLY A 416 13.07 -10.84 26.95
CA GLY A 416 12.63 -11.99 26.14
C GLY A 416 12.58 -13.28 26.95
N VAL A 417 11.69 -14.21 26.61
CA VAL A 417 11.70 -15.57 27.16
C VAL A 417 12.25 -16.51 26.09
N HIS A 418 13.46 -17.01 26.29
CA HIS A 418 14.07 -18.06 25.47
C HIS A 418 13.98 -19.39 26.23
N ARG A 419 13.72 -20.52 25.56
CA ARG A 419 14.09 -21.86 26.05
C ARG A 419 14.83 -22.59 24.93
N SER A 420 16.15 -22.66 25.06
CA SER A 420 17.05 -23.37 24.13
C SER A 420 17.46 -24.70 24.73
N VAL A 421 17.81 -25.67 23.90
CA VAL A 421 18.65 -26.81 24.30
C VAL A 421 20.12 -26.60 23.91
N ASP A 422 20.43 -25.56 23.12
CA ASP A 422 21.79 -25.23 22.70
C ASP A 422 22.52 -24.39 23.77
N PRO A 423 23.84 -24.62 24.00
CA PRO A 423 24.65 -23.81 24.91
C PRO A 423 24.67 -22.31 24.51
N PRO A 424 24.74 -21.38 25.48
CA PRO A 424 24.68 -19.92 25.23
C PRO A 424 25.66 -19.39 24.18
N SER A 425 26.88 -19.95 24.11
CA SER A 425 27.93 -19.54 23.17
C SER A 425 27.60 -19.87 21.71
N VAL A 426 26.92 -20.99 21.47
CA VAL A 426 26.46 -21.41 20.13
C VAL A 426 25.28 -20.54 19.68
N LEU A 427 24.42 -20.15 20.63
CA LEU A 427 23.27 -19.29 20.37
C LEU A 427 23.72 -17.85 20.04
N ALA A 428 24.69 -17.30 20.77
CA ALA A 428 25.27 -15.98 20.49
C ALA A 428 25.86 -15.88 19.07
N GLY A 429 26.63 -16.90 18.65
CA GLY A 429 27.19 -16.96 17.30
C GLY A 429 26.13 -17.04 16.19
N ARG A 430 25.03 -17.80 16.40
CA ARG A 430 23.93 -17.89 15.42
C ARG A 430 23.07 -16.64 15.32
N LEU A 431 22.99 -15.87 16.41
CA LEU A 431 22.28 -14.59 16.47
C LEU A 431 23.14 -13.41 16.03
N GLY A 432 24.42 -13.63 15.70
CA GLY A 432 25.36 -12.59 15.31
C GLY A 432 25.69 -11.62 16.45
N LEU A 433 25.60 -12.07 17.71
CA LEU A 433 25.91 -11.29 18.90
C LEU A 433 27.38 -11.50 19.28
N ASP A 434 28.17 -10.43 19.31
CA ASP A 434 29.58 -10.47 19.71
C ASP A 434 29.72 -10.31 21.25
N PRO A 435 30.25 -11.31 21.98
CA PRO A 435 30.50 -11.20 23.42
C PRO A 435 31.41 -10.03 23.81
N ALA A 436 32.26 -9.55 22.89
CA ALA A 436 33.13 -8.40 23.13
C ALA A 436 32.36 -7.06 23.20
N GLU A 437 31.09 -7.01 22.79
CA GLU A 437 30.24 -5.82 22.87
C GLU A 437 29.61 -5.59 24.26
N GLY A 438 29.99 -6.37 25.29
CA GLY A 438 29.57 -6.15 26.67
C GLY A 438 28.18 -6.70 27.03
N LEU A 439 27.65 -7.61 26.21
CA LEU A 439 26.39 -8.32 26.44
C LEU A 439 26.64 -9.65 27.18
N GLU A 440 26.27 -9.71 28.46
CA GLU A 440 26.23 -10.97 29.22
C GLU A 440 24.87 -11.64 29.09
N VAL A 441 24.89 -12.98 29.05
CA VAL A 441 23.71 -13.83 28.95
C VAL A 441 23.57 -14.64 30.24
N GLU A 442 22.62 -14.28 31.10
CA GLU A 442 22.32 -15.03 32.33
C GLU A 442 21.09 -15.90 32.10
N ILE A 443 21.11 -17.16 32.57
CA ILE A 443 19.96 -18.06 32.46
C ILE A 443 19.51 -18.43 33.87
N ASP A 444 18.27 -18.05 34.23
CA ASP A 444 17.72 -18.39 35.54
C ASP A 444 17.45 -19.90 35.67
N GLY A 445 17.25 -20.37 36.91
CA GLY A 445 16.95 -21.79 37.20
C GLY A 445 15.67 -22.35 36.56
N ASN A 446 14.89 -21.51 35.85
CA ASN A 446 13.71 -21.90 35.08
C ASN A 446 13.93 -21.88 33.55
N GLY A 447 15.18 -21.62 33.13
CA GLY A 447 15.62 -21.58 31.75
C GLY A 447 15.32 -20.26 31.04
N ARG A 448 15.06 -19.15 31.76
CA ARG A 448 14.84 -17.84 31.16
C ARG A 448 16.16 -17.13 30.91
N MET A 449 16.37 -16.68 29.68
CA MET A 449 17.57 -15.95 29.28
C MET A 449 17.40 -14.44 29.48
N LEU A 450 18.29 -13.85 30.26
CA LEU A 450 18.46 -12.42 30.48
C LEU A 450 19.68 -11.96 29.69
N LEU A 451 19.50 -10.97 28.81
CA LEU A 451 20.59 -10.27 28.11
C LEU A 451 20.83 -8.95 28.83
N MET A 452 22.04 -8.75 29.36
CA MET A 452 22.43 -7.57 30.14
C MET A 452 23.58 -6.85 29.43
N ASP A 453 23.47 -5.54 29.22
CA ASP A 453 24.57 -4.70 28.70
C ASP A 453 25.25 -3.99 29.89
N ARG A 454 26.51 -4.33 30.19
CA ARG A 454 27.24 -3.74 31.33
C ARG A 454 27.64 -2.28 31.14
N ARG A 455 27.43 -1.67 29.96
CA ARG A 455 27.85 -0.28 29.71
C ARG A 455 26.96 0.79 30.37
N PHE A 456 25.88 0.39 31.04
CA PHE A 456 24.94 1.32 31.70
C PHE A 456 24.73 1.09 33.19
N ASP A 457 25.53 0.23 33.85
CA ASP A 457 25.64 0.22 35.32
C ASP A 457 26.72 1.24 35.77
N ALA A 458 26.36 2.53 35.66
CA ALA A 458 26.99 3.65 36.37
C ALA A 458 25.99 4.81 36.49
#